data_AF-E3QSA7-F1
#
_entry.id   AF-E3QSA7-F1
#
_cell.length_a   1.000
_cell.length_b   1.000
_cell.length_c   1.000
_cell.angle_alpha   90.00
_cell.angle_beta   90.00
_cell.angle_gamma   90.00
#
_symmetry.space_group_name_H-M   'P 1'
#
loop_
_entity.id
_entity.type
_entity.pdbx_description
1 polymer ?
#
loop_
_entity_poly.entity_id
_entity_poly.type
_entity_poly.pdbx_seq_one_letter_code
_entity_poly.pdbx_strand_id
1 'polypeptide(L)'
;MQYSKSLTLSLVAGAFAQSCNLQFDCRVPVGTEVEEFDVTNPLFNSKAVIGAGLTFSRVLQASDGASSPFDGNENIALAVAINDQSIFDGQTSFRRTELIPSSNVGVDASTLGIKTLHFSVQKDEQRPLNLSHEYQLVFLESNDLTTNQIVLKTGTILGGVANVDPDTLTLFGNVNTKPAPPVLFSTPFTEYTIHNFAVTMDFNTNTVQVFYSTDDNDLEAQGAAQPNIIVGQGQYHFGLLKKPVGGVGDITKNGFQPSGIDEAVLYSGIFQEDSVEGCISLAP
;
A
#
# COMPACT_ATOMS: atom_id res chain seq x y z
N MET A 1 51.54 -4.16 40.19
CA MET A 1 50.13 -4.51 39.92
C MET A 1 49.71 -3.74 38.68
N GLN A 2 49.53 -4.45 37.56
CA GLN A 2 49.13 -3.88 36.26
C GLN A 2 47.65 -3.51 36.29
N TYR A 3 47.33 -2.26 35.97
CA TYR A 3 45.95 -1.84 35.68
C TYR A 3 45.68 -2.07 34.20
N SER A 4 44.87 -3.09 33.90
CA SER A 4 44.35 -3.35 32.56
C SER A 4 43.28 -2.30 32.24
N LYS A 5 43.50 -1.49 31.20
CA LYS A 5 42.46 -0.62 30.63
C LYS A 5 41.65 -1.47 29.64
N SER A 6 40.44 -1.86 30.02
CA SER A 6 39.45 -2.38 29.07
C SER A 6 39.05 -1.25 28.12
N LEU A 7 39.41 -1.41 26.85
CA LEU A 7 38.91 -0.59 25.76
C LEU A 7 37.59 -1.22 25.31
N THR A 8 36.46 -0.65 25.73
CA THR A 8 35.15 -1.05 25.24
C THR A 8 35.02 -0.54 23.81
N LEU A 9 35.12 -1.44 22.84
CA LEU A 9 34.85 -1.15 21.43
C LEU A 9 33.33 -1.20 21.23
N SER A 10 32.66 -0.04 21.32
CA SER A 10 31.28 0.07 20.88
C SER A 10 31.25 -0.07 19.36
N LEU A 11 30.78 -1.22 18.88
CA LEU A 11 30.33 -1.39 17.50
C LEU A 11 29.14 -0.46 17.30
N VAL A 12 29.36 0.66 16.61
CA VAL A 12 28.28 1.39 15.96
C VAL A 12 27.78 0.45 14.87
N ALA A 13 26.62 -0.17 15.08
CA ALA A 13 25.88 -0.80 14.01
C ALA A 13 25.51 0.33 13.04
N GLY A 14 26.21 0.42 11.91
CA GLY A 14 25.75 1.27 10.83
C GLY A 14 24.39 0.72 10.39
N ALA A 15 23.36 1.57 10.43
CA ALA A 15 22.16 1.32 9.66
C ALA A 15 22.63 1.16 8.21
N PHE A 16 22.48 -0.06 7.67
CA PHE A 16 22.65 -0.22 6.24
C PHE A 16 21.42 0.40 5.61
N ALA A 17 21.68 1.41 4.78
CA ALA A 17 20.73 1.87 3.79
C ALA A 17 20.16 0.69 3.00
N GLN A 18 18.96 0.83 2.46
CA GLN A 18 18.24 -0.27 1.78
C GLN A 18 19.17 -1.14 0.92
N SER A 19 19.57 -2.31 1.43
CA SER A 19 20.62 -3.17 0.85
C SER A 19 20.12 -4.55 0.44
N CYS A 20 18.84 -4.83 0.68
CA CYS A 20 18.23 -6.10 0.32
C CYS A 20 18.03 -6.18 -1.20
N ASN A 21 18.11 -7.40 -1.74
CA ASN A 21 17.74 -7.62 -3.13
C ASN A 21 16.27 -7.25 -3.34
N LEU A 22 15.98 -6.53 -4.42
CA LEU A 22 14.63 -6.10 -4.72
C LEU A 22 13.94 -7.08 -5.67
N GLN A 23 12.71 -7.42 -5.31
CA GLN A 23 11.78 -8.11 -6.18
C GLN A 23 11.16 -7.15 -7.20
N PHE A 24 10.85 -5.94 -6.78
CA PHE A 24 10.54 -4.81 -7.66
C PHE A 24 10.85 -3.50 -6.94
N ASP A 25 11.07 -2.44 -7.73
CA ASP A 25 11.26 -1.08 -7.24
C ASP A 25 10.35 -0.15 -8.06
N CYS A 26 9.36 0.43 -7.39
CA CYS A 26 8.38 1.31 -8.00
C CYS A 26 8.42 2.71 -7.37
N ARG A 27 9.50 3.05 -6.67
CA ARG A 27 9.75 4.43 -6.25
C ARG A 27 9.87 5.29 -7.51
N VAL A 28 9.20 6.44 -7.49
CA VAL A 28 9.05 7.30 -8.66
C VAL A 28 10.21 8.29 -8.70
N PRO A 29 11.11 8.25 -9.69
CA PRO A 29 12.25 9.13 -9.72
C PRO A 29 11.86 10.62 -9.81
N VAL A 30 12.70 11.49 -9.24
CA VAL A 30 12.60 12.94 -9.43
C VAL A 30 12.64 13.27 -10.93
N GLY A 31 11.69 14.08 -11.38
CA GLY A 31 11.58 14.50 -12.79
C GLY A 31 10.79 13.54 -13.68
N THR A 32 10.18 12.49 -13.13
CA THR A 32 9.20 11.69 -13.87
C THR A 32 7.96 12.51 -14.20
N GLU A 33 7.63 12.61 -15.49
CA GLU A 33 6.40 13.24 -15.98
C GLU A 33 5.23 12.24 -15.89
N VAL A 34 4.04 12.71 -15.49
CA VAL A 34 2.88 11.81 -15.26
C VAL A 34 2.37 11.15 -16.55
N GLU A 35 2.67 11.72 -17.72
CA GLU A 35 2.40 11.13 -19.03
C GLU A 35 3.18 9.84 -19.29
N GLU A 36 4.29 9.60 -18.59
CA GLU A 36 5.03 8.33 -18.70
C GLU A 36 4.21 7.13 -18.22
N PHE A 37 3.23 7.36 -17.35
CA PHE A 37 2.32 6.33 -16.85
C PHE A 37 1.23 5.94 -17.87
N ASP A 38 1.05 6.69 -18.96
CA ASP A 38 0.09 6.38 -20.02
C ASP A 38 0.65 5.40 -21.07
N VAL A 39 1.96 5.15 -21.03
CA VAL A 39 2.68 4.26 -21.94
C VAL A 39 3.45 3.20 -21.16
N THR A 40 3.91 2.14 -21.83
CA THR A 40 4.71 1.09 -21.19
C THR A 40 5.95 1.72 -20.55
N ASN A 41 6.09 1.54 -19.24
CA ASN A 41 7.19 2.02 -18.42
C ASN A 41 7.60 0.90 -17.42
N PRO A 42 8.79 0.99 -16.79
CA PRO A 42 9.27 -0.05 -15.88
C PRO A 42 8.61 -0.02 -14.50
N LEU A 43 7.95 1.06 -14.10
CA LEU A 43 7.40 1.22 -12.75
C LEU A 43 6.05 0.50 -12.62
N PHE A 44 5.07 0.91 -13.42
CA PHE A 44 3.69 0.46 -13.30
C PHE A 44 3.06 0.12 -14.65
N ASN A 45 2.10 -0.81 -14.63
CA ASN A 45 1.33 -1.19 -15.80
C ASN A 45 0.40 -0.04 -16.23
N SER A 46 0.66 0.53 -17.40
CA SER A 46 -0.07 1.67 -17.98
C SER A 46 -1.51 1.40 -18.41
N LYS A 47 -1.95 0.14 -18.32
CA LYS A 47 -3.33 -0.28 -18.63
C LYS A 47 -3.98 -1.02 -17.47
N ALA A 48 -3.47 -0.83 -16.25
CA ALA A 48 -4.04 -1.41 -15.04
C ALA A 48 -5.41 -0.79 -14.71
N VAL A 49 -5.79 -0.82 -13.44
CA VAL A 49 -7.15 -0.48 -12.99
C VAL A 49 -7.37 1.02 -13.09
N ILE A 50 -8.04 1.45 -14.17
CA ILE A 50 -8.40 2.86 -14.40
C ILE A 50 -9.77 2.99 -15.08
N GLY A 51 -10.47 4.09 -14.80
CA GLY A 51 -11.78 4.35 -15.38
C GLY A 51 -11.82 4.35 -16.91
N ALA A 52 -12.91 3.86 -17.49
CA ALA A 52 -13.06 3.79 -18.93
C ALA A 52 -12.93 5.19 -19.59
N GLY A 53 -11.97 5.33 -20.50
CA GLY A 53 -11.69 6.59 -21.21
C GLY A 53 -10.78 7.57 -20.46
N LEU A 54 -10.33 7.23 -19.25
CA LEU A 54 -9.27 7.96 -18.55
C LEU A 54 -7.88 7.45 -18.94
N THR A 55 -6.88 8.27 -18.69
CA THR A 55 -5.45 7.93 -18.73
C THR A 55 -4.85 8.23 -17.35
N PHE A 56 -3.76 7.57 -16.98
CA PHE A 56 -3.16 7.73 -15.66
C PHE A 56 -2.71 9.18 -15.43
N SER A 57 -2.15 9.85 -16.44
CA SER A 57 -1.79 11.27 -16.37
C SER A 57 -2.94 12.22 -15.99
N ARG A 58 -4.20 11.80 -16.14
CA ARG A 58 -5.38 12.59 -15.74
C ARG A 58 -5.77 12.42 -14.27
N VAL A 59 -5.25 11.39 -13.61
CA VAL A 59 -5.61 11.01 -12.24
C VAL A 59 -4.38 10.78 -11.35
N LEU A 60 -3.19 11.06 -11.88
CA LEU A 60 -1.93 11.07 -11.15
C LEU A 60 -1.38 12.49 -11.07
N GLN A 61 -0.69 12.79 -9.98
CA GLN A 61 0.04 14.04 -9.83
C GLN A 61 1.34 13.79 -9.07
N ALA A 62 2.47 14.14 -9.68
CA ALA A 62 3.76 14.19 -9.00
C ALA A 62 3.72 15.20 -7.85
N SER A 63 4.31 14.84 -6.71
CA SER A 63 4.40 15.70 -5.53
C SER A 63 5.86 15.89 -5.13
N ASP A 64 6.32 17.14 -5.17
CA ASP A 64 7.63 17.56 -4.64
C ASP A 64 7.60 17.78 -3.11
N GLY A 65 6.53 17.35 -2.44
CA GLY A 65 6.39 17.41 -0.99
C GLY A 65 7.25 16.38 -0.27
N ALA A 66 7.09 16.31 1.06
CA ALA A 66 7.71 15.24 1.83
C ALA A 66 7.21 13.86 1.36
N SER A 67 8.11 12.89 1.35
CA SER A 67 7.88 11.51 0.90
C SER A 67 8.47 10.52 1.90
N SER A 68 8.34 9.22 1.62
CA SER A 68 8.89 8.16 2.46
C SER A 68 10.38 8.40 2.73
N PRO A 69 10.89 8.09 3.94
CA PRO A 69 12.34 8.16 4.19
C PRO A 69 13.15 7.31 3.19
N PHE A 70 12.57 6.22 2.68
CA PHE A 70 13.18 5.34 1.66
C PHE A 70 13.24 5.94 0.25
N ASP A 71 12.60 7.07 -0.01
CA ASP A 71 12.70 7.76 -1.30
C ASP A 71 13.98 8.61 -1.41
N GLY A 72 14.55 9.02 -0.27
CA GLY A 72 15.73 9.86 -0.20
C GLY A 72 15.54 11.16 -0.99
N ASN A 73 16.56 11.56 -1.74
CA ASN A 73 16.51 12.72 -2.64
C ASN A 73 16.33 12.33 -4.12
N GLU A 74 16.17 11.03 -4.40
CA GLU A 74 16.14 10.50 -5.77
C GLU A 74 14.72 10.22 -6.25
N ASN A 75 13.76 10.10 -5.33
CA ASN A 75 12.38 9.76 -5.63
C ASN A 75 11.39 10.73 -4.99
N ILE A 76 10.18 10.76 -5.54
CA ILE A 76 9.09 11.65 -5.15
C ILE A 76 7.83 10.85 -4.80
N ALA A 77 6.93 11.49 -4.05
CA ALA A 77 5.59 10.97 -3.85
C ALA A 77 4.73 11.18 -5.10
N LEU A 78 3.76 10.29 -5.29
CA LEU A 78 2.79 10.33 -6.36
C LEU A 78 1.38 10.32 -5.76
N ALA A 79 0.61 11.38 -6.00
CA ALA A 79 -0.80 11.39 -5.65
C ALA A 79 -1.60 10.57 -6.66
N VAL A 80 -2.36 9.59 -6.15
CA VAL A 80 -3.30 8.78 -6.93
C VAL A 80 -4.70 9.25 -6.60
N ALA A 81 -5.43 9.72 -7.61
CA ALA A 81 -6.75 10.31 -7.46
C ALA A 81 -7.86 9.46 -8.08
N ILE A 82 -9.07 9.64 -7.58
CA ILE A 82 -10.32 9.19 -8.19
C ILE A 82 -11.25 10.38 -8.41
N ASN A 83 -11.99 10.34 -9.51
CA ASN A 83 -13.03 11.30 -9.82
C ASN A 83 -14.30 10.58 -10.31
N ASP A 84 -15.32 11.34 -10.72
CA ASP A 84 -16.58 10.77 -11.21
C ASP A 84 -16.42 9.77 -12.38
N GLN A 85 -15.34 9.89 -13.17
CA GLN A 85 -15.05 9.03 -14.32
C GLN A 85 -14.23 7.78 -13.98
N SER A 86 -13.75 7.63 -12.73
CA SER A 86 -12.96 6.48 -12.27
C SER A 86 -13.79 5.19 -12.14
N ILE A 87 -14.57 4.82 -13.17
CA ILE A 87 -15.40 3.61 -13.22
C ILE A 87 -14.67 2.55 -14.03
N PHE A 88 -14.08 1.57 -13.33
CA PHE A 88 -13.38 0.45 -13.93
C PHE A 88 -14.34 -0.72 -14.20
N ASP A 89 -14.18 -1.38 -15.35
CA ASP A 89 -14.85 -2.64 -15.72
C ASP A 89 -16.38 -2.68 -15.46
N GLY A 90 -17.06 -1.56 -15.72
CA GLY A 90 -18.51 -1.45 -15.54
C GLY A 90 -18.99 -1.50 -14.08
N GLN A 91 -18.09 -1.37 -13.10
CA GLN A 91 -18.40 -1.28 -11.67
C GLN A 91 -18.92 0.12 -11.31
N THR A 92 -20.11 0.47 -11.78
CA THR A 92 -20.67 1.84 -11.75
C THR A 92 -20.81 2.46 -10.36
N SER A 93 -20.90 1.64 -9.31
CA SER A 93 -20.99 2.10 -7.92
C SER A 93 -19.64 2.11 -7.20
N PHE A 94 -18.56 1.69 -7.85
CA PHE A 94 -17.19 1.82 -7.33
C PHE A 94 -16.48 3.00 -8.00
N ARG A 95 -15.41 3.49 -7.35
CA ARG A 95 -14.44 4.38 -7.99
C ARG A 95 -13.05 3.80 -7.80
N ARG A 96 -12.32 3.64 -8.90
CA ARG A 96 -11.07 2.88 -8.94
C ARG A 96 -10.01 3.57 -9.79
N THR A 97 -8.87 3.80 -9.16
CA THR A 97 -7.59 4.10 -9.81
C THR A 97 -6.53 3.35 -9.02
N GLU A 98 -5.94 2.30 -9.58
CA GLU A 98 -4.93 1.48 -8.89
C GLU A 98 -3.76 1.19 -9.82
N LEU A 99 -2.56 1.46 -9.33
CA LEU A 99 -1.29 1.15 -9.93
C LEU A 99 -0.90 -0.29 -9.56
N ILE A 100 -0.41 -1.04 -10.54
CA ILE A 100 0.13 -2.40 -10.36
C ILE A 100 1.58 -2.38 -10.87
N PRO A 101 2.57 -2.85 -10.09
CA PRO A 101 3.96 -2.93 -10.54
C PRO A 101 4.06 -3.61 -11.90
N SER A 102 4.85 -3.06 -12.82
CA SER A 102 4.91 -3.56 -14.21
C SER A 102 5.35 -5.03 -14.30
N SER A 103 6.19 -5.46 -13.35
CA SER A 103 6.70 -6.83 -13.23
C SER A 103 5.74 -7.79 -12.53
N ASN A 104 4.68 -7.28 -11.88
CA ASN A 104 3.75 -8.10 -11.12
C ASN A 104 2.55 -8.54 -11.99
N VAL A 105 2.68 -9.74 -12.55
CA VAL A 105 1.73 -10.34 -13.50
C VAL A 105 0.82 -11.39 -12.87
N GLY A 106 0.81 -11.49 -11.54
CA GLY A 106 -0.09 -12.38 -10.78
C GLY A 106 0.45 -13.79 -10.54
N VAL A 107 1.45 -14.21 -11.31
CA VAL A 107 2.11 -15.54 -11.20
C VAL A 107 3.64 -15.44 -11.16
N ASP A 108 4.15 -14.24 -10.89
CA ASP A 108 5.57 -13.96 -10.78
C ASP A 108 6.09 -14.20 -9.35
N ALA A 109 7.40 -13.99 -9.17
CA ALA A 109 8.08 -14.30 -7.92
C ALA A 109 7.69 -13.39 -6.72
N SER A 110 6.96 -12.28 -6.94
CA SER A 110 6.53 -11.35 -5.88
C SER A 110 5.56 -11.91 -4.83
N THR A 111 5.10 -13.14 -5.02
CA THR A 111 4.24 -13.87 -4.08
C THR A 111 4.76 -15.27 -3.76
N LEU A 112 6.07 -15.47 -3.89
CA LEU A 112 6.77 -16.72 -3.55
C LEU A 112 7.79 -16.48 -2.43
N GLY A 113 8.04 -17.51 -1.62
CA GLY A 113 9.04 -17.44 -0.56
C GLY A 113 8.66 -16.44 0.54
N ILE A 114 9.59 -15.57 0.91
CA ILE A 114 9.38 -14.52 1.91
C ILE A 114 9.65 -13.18 1.25
N LYS A 115 8.67 -12.27 1.26
CA LYS A 115 8.77 -10.93 0.66
C LYS A 115 8.43 -9.88 1.69
N THR A 116 9.11 -8.75 1.65
CA THR A 116 8.73 -7.58 2.45
C THR A 116 8.32 -6.45 1.52
N LEU A 117 7.03 -6.12 1.55
CA LEU A 117 6.48 -5.00 0.79
C LEU A 117 6.62 -3.71 1.61
N HIS A 118 7.27 -2.72 1.03
CA HIS A 118 7.38 -1.36 1.57
C HIS A 118 6.47 -0.42 0.80
N PHE A 119 5.80 0.46 1.54
CA PHE A 119 5.02 1.56 0.98
C PHE A 119 4.75 2.60 2.07
N SER A 120 4.50 3.83 1.65
CA SER A 120 4.05 4.90 2.53
C SER A 120 2.82 5.57 1.96
N VAL A 121 1.89 5.95 2.83
CA VAL A 121 0.66 6.66 2.45
C VAL A 121 0.48 7.94 3.25
N GLN A 122 -0.04 8.98 2.59
CA GLN A 122 -0.39 10.25 3.22
C GLN A 122 -1.70 10.78 2.61
N LYS A 123 -2.52 11.44 3.43
CA LYS A 123 -3.72 12.14 2.94
C LYS A 123 -3.34 13.26 1.97
N ASP A 124 -4.15 13.43 0.92
CA ASP A 124 -4.11 14.65 0.11
C ASP A 124 -5.09 15.68 0.68
N GLU A 125 -4.55 16.71 1.32
CA GLU A 125 -5.32 17.77 1.98
C GLU A 125 -6.14 18.62 0.99
N GLN A 126 -5.75 18.67 -0.29
CA GLN A 126 -6.48 19.39 -1.32
C GLN A 126 -7.61 18.55 -1.92
N ARG A 127 -7.53 17.22 -1.78
CA ARG A 127 -8.47 16.23 -2.33
C ARG A 127 -8.86 15.21 -1.25
N PRO A 128 -9.52 15.65 -0.16
CA PRO A 128 -9.77 14.81 1.00
C PRO A 128 -10.73 13.65 0.69
N LEU A 129 -10.51 12.52 1.36
CA LEU A 129 -11.40 11.36 1.27
C LEU A 129 -12.75 11.62 1.97
N ASN A 130 -13.84 11.10 1.41
CA ASN A 130 -15.14 11.04 2.08
C ASN A 130 -15.25 9.78 2.94
N LEU A 131 -14.84 9.88 4.21
CA LEU A 131 -14.75 8.76 5.15
C LEU A 131 -16.10 8.09 5.52
N SER A 132 -17.24 8.58 5.01
CA SER A 132 -18.50 7.81 5.06
C SER A 132 -18.50 6.58 4.15
N HIS A 133 -17.53 6.49 3.23
CA HIS A 133 -17.29 5.34 2.35
C HIS A 133 -16.12 4.48 2.83
N GLU A 134 -16.09 3.20 2.48
CA GLU A 134 -14.90 2.35 2.62
C GLU A 134 -13.94 2.59 1.45
N TYR A 135 -12.65 2.73 1.77
CA TYR A 135 -11.55 2.74 0.82
C TYR A 135 -10.65 1.53 1.02
N GLN A 136 -10.14 0.97 -0.07
CA GLN A 136 -9.03 0.02 -0.06
C GLN A 136 -7.85 0.68 -0.75
N LEU A 137 -6.73 0.80 -0.04
CA LEU A 137 -5.60 1.67 -0.40
C LEU A 137 -4.39 0.91 -0.95
N VAL A 138 -4.09 -0.22 -0.32
CA VAL A 138 -3.00 -1.12 -0.69
C VAL A 138 -3.49 -2.54 -0.46
N PHE A 139 -3.48 -3.40 -1.48
CA PHE A 139 -3.93 -4.77 -1.32
C PHE A 139 -3.22 -5.75 -2.24
N LEU A 140 -3.14 -7.00 -1.78
CA LEU A 140 -2.71 -8.14 -2.58
C LEU A 140 -3.95 -8.93 -2.98
N GLU A 141 -4.43 -8.74 -4.21
CA GLU A 141 -5.54 -9.52 -4.77
C GLU A 141 -5.03 -10.89 -5.22
N SER A 142 -5.74 -11.97 -4.88
CA SER A 142 -5.39 -13.32 -5.34
C SER A 142 -5.45 -13.41 -6.87
N ASN A 143 -4.61 -14.25 -7.47
CA ASN A 143 -4.55 -14.38 -8.93
C ASN A 143 -5.86 -14.87 -9.57
N ASP A 144 -6.74 -15.50 -8.79
CA ASP A 144 -8.09 -15.90 -9.21
C ASP A 144 -9.16 -14.80 -9.00
N LEU A 145 -8.76 -13.63 -8.50
CA LEU A 145 -9.58 -12.44 -8.25
C LEU A 145 -10.73 -12.66 -7.26
N THR A 146 -10.54 -13.58 -6.30
CA THR A 146 -11.58 -13.95 -5.32
C THR A 146 -11.39 -13.39 -3.92
N THR A 147 -10.19 -12.90 -3.59
CA THR A 147 -9.88 -12.38 -2.26
C THR A 147 -8.74 -11.38 -2.27
N ASN A 148 -8.74 -10.47 -1.30
CA ASN A 148 -7.54 -9.75 -0.90
C ASN A 148 -6.85 -10.51 0.24
N GLN A 149 -5.61 -10.94 0.01
CA GLN A 149 -4.80 -11.70 0.97
C GLN A 149 -4.25 -10.80 2.09
N ILE A 150 -4.00 -9.53 1.76
CA ILE A 150 -3.88 -8.40 2.68
C ILE A 150 -4.61 -7.21 2.08
N VAL A 151 -5.13 -6.31 2.92
CA VAL A 151 -5.71 -5.04 2.45
C VAL A 151 -5.65 -3.96 3.52
N LEU A 152 -5.02 -2.83 3.20
CA LEU A 152 -5.08 -1.60 3.97
C LEU A 152 -6.38 -0.85 3.62
N LYS A 153 -7.17 -0.53 4.63
CA LYS A 153 -8.44 0.19 4.49
C LYS A 153 -8.48 1.45 5.33
N THR A 154 -9.35 2.37 4.93
CA THR A 154 -9.81 3.50 5.74
C THR A 154 -11.29 3.81 5.43
N GLY A 155 -11.89 4.69 6.20
CA GLY A 155 -13.29 5.08 6.10
C GLY A 155 -14.25 4.10 6.77
N THR A 156 -15.54 4.24 6.47
CA THR A 156 -16.59 3.42 7.10
C THR A 156 -16.66 2.03 6.44
N ILE A 157 -15.96 1.05 7.04
CA ILE A 157 -15.83 -0.31 6.50
C ILE A 157 -17.18 -1.03 6.42
N LEU A 158 -17.56 -1.47 5.22
CA LEU A 158 -18.83 -2.15 4.97
C LEU A 158 -18.83 -3.53 5.65
N GLY A 159 -19.79 -3.76 6.54
CA GLY A 159 -19.84 -4.98 7.34
C GLY A 159 -18.74 -5.08 8.41
N GLY A 160 -18.03 -3.98 8.66
CA GLY A 160 -17.03 -3.88 9.72
C GLY A 160 -17.64 -3.80 11.12
N VAL A 161 -16.76 -3.70 12.12
CA VAL A 161 -17.17 -3.54 13.52
C VAL A 161 -17.81 -2.16 13.71
N ALA A 162 -18.95 -2.11 14.41
CA ALA A 162 -19.61 -0.84 14.71
C ALA A 162 -18.76 0.05 15.62
N ASN A 163 -18.89 1.37 15.46
CA ASN A 163 -18.20 2.40 16.25
C ASN A 163 -16.67 2.41 16.15
N VAL A 164 -16.10 1.85 15.08
CA VAL A 164 -14.72 2.13 14.69
C VAL A 164 -14.67 3.53 14.08
N ASP A 165 -13.67 4.32 14.47
CA ASP A 165 -13.42 5.63 13.88
C ASP A 165 -13.09 5.46 12.39
N PRO A 166 -13.88 6.01 11.46
CA PRO A 166 -13.61 5.87 10.04
C PRO A 166 -12.30 6.55 9.62
N ASP A 167 -11.72 7.43 10.43
CA ASP A 167 -10.41 8.03 10.18
C ASP A 167 -9.24 7.17 10.69
N THR A 168 -9.28 5.88 10.39
CA THR A 168 -8.32 4.87 10.84
C THR A 168 -7.78 4.09 9.66
N LEU A 169 -6.46 4.03 9.50
CA LEU A 169 -5.79 3.03 8.67
C LEU A 169 -5.87 1.68 9.37
N THR A 170 -6.50 0.69 8.74
CA THR A 170 -6.56 -0.68 9.25
C THR A 170 -6.05 -1.65 8.20
N LEU A 171 -4.96 -2.35 8.51
CA LEU A 171 -4.42 -3.43 7.68
C LEU A 171 -5.09 -4.75 8.10
N PHE A 172 -5.87 -5.31 7.19
CA PHE A 172 -6.46 -6.63 7.34
C PHE A 172 -5.60 -7.68 6.65
N GLY A 173 -5.63 -8.90 7.19
CA GLY A 173 -5.20 -10.09 6.47
C GLY A 173 -6.27 -10.56 5.48
N ASN A 174 -6.28 -11.86 5.19
CA ASN A 174 -7.08 -12.41 4.12
C ASN A 174 -8.58 -12.21 4.39
N VAL A 175 -9.24 -11.47 3.49
CA VAL A 175 -10.64 -11.07 3.65
C VAL A 175 -11.64 -12.23 3.62
N ASN A 176 -11.23 -13.39 3.10
CA ASN A 176 -12.05 -14.60 3.10
C ASN A 176 -11.93 -15.41 4.40
N THR A 177 -11.07 -15.01 5.35
CA THR A 177 -10.97 -15.65 6.66
C THR A 177 -12.29 -15.57 7.42
N LYS A 178 -12.67 -16.68 8.06
CA LYS A 178 -13.90 -16.80 8.86
C LYS A 178 -13.56 -16.93 10.35
N PRO A 179 -14.38 -16.38 11.26
CA PRO A 179 -15.67 -15.71 11.01
C PRO A 179 -15.53 -14.28 10.45
N ALA A 180 -14.35 -13.67 10.55
CA ALA A 180 -14.05 -12.36 9.99
C ALA A 180 -12.56 -12.28 9.59
N PRO A 181 -12.17 -11.32 8.72
CA PRO A 181 -10.77 -11.06 8.40
C PRO A 181 -9.98 -10.66 9.66
N PRO A 182 -8.75 -11.16 9.86
CA PRO A 182 -7.92 -10.73 10.97
C PRO A 182 -7.47 -9.28 10.76
N VAL A 183 -7.49 -8.47 11.82
CA VAL A 183 -6.84 -7.16 11.85
C VAL A 183 -5.38 -7.40 12.22
N LEU A 184 -4.47 -7.08 11.30
CA LEU A 184 -3.02 -7.23 11.50
C LEU A 184 -2.42 -6.02 12.18
N PHE A 185 -2.92 -4.82 11.85
CA PHE A 185 -2.48 -3.56 12.41
C PHE A 185 -3.54 -2.46 12.22
N SER A 186 -3.57 -1.46 13.10
CA SER A 186 -4.41 -0.27 12.93
C SER A 186 -3.79 0.96 13.59
N THR A 187 -3.95 2.12 12.97
CA THR A 187 -3.49 3.43 13.47
C THR A 187 -4.40 4.55 12.95
N PRO A 188 -4.58 5.68 13.66
CA PRO A 188 -5.28 6.85 13.11
C PRO A 188 -4.64 7.32 11.79
N PHE A 189 -5.44 7.70 10.79
CA PHE A 189 -4.90 8.26 9.54
C PHE A 189 -4.69 9.77 9.70
N THR A 190 -3.58 10.17 10.31
CA THR A 190 -3.41 11.56 10.75
C THR A 190 -3.07 12.47 9.56
N GLU A 191 -3.70 13.65 9.49
CA GLU A 191 -3.38 14.66 8.47
C GLU A 191 -1.90 15.09 8.57
N TYR A 192 -1.33 15.51 7.44
CA TYR A 192 0.08 15.93 7.33
C TYR A 192 1.12 14.89 7.78
N THR A 193 0.72 13.65 8.03
CA THR A 193 1.60 12.58 8.52
C THR A 193 1.85 11.57 7.42
N ILE A 194 3.11 11.21 7.20
CA ILE A 194 3.47 10.11 6.30
C ILE A 194 3.40 8.82 7.11
N HIS A 195 2.58 7.87 6.68
CA HIS A 195 2.43 6.56 7.33
C HIS A 195 3.28 5.53 6.59
N ASN A 196 4.42 5.14 7.16
CA ASN A 196 5.36 4.19 6.56
C ASN A 196 5.01 2.76 6.98
N PHE A 197 4.98 1.83 6.04
CA PHE A 197 4.73 0.43 6.28
C PHE A 197 5.81 -0.43 5.66
N ALA A 198 6.20 -1.49 6.39
CA ALA A 198 6.74 -2.70 5.78
C ALA A 198 5.92 -3.90 6.21
N VAL A 199 5.55 -4.74 5.25
CA VAL A 199 4.71 -5.93 5.47
C VAL A 199 5.47 -7.15 4.97
N THR A 200 6.05 -7.90 5.90
CA THR A 200 6.71 -9.17 5.59
C THR A 200 5.66 -10.27 5.48
N MET A 201 5.59 -10.90 4.32
CA MET A 201 4.70 -11.99 3.96
C MET A 201 5.54 -13.25 3.73
N ASP A 202 5.36 -14.27 4.57
CA ASP A 202 5.94 -15.60 4.36
C ASP A 202 4.90 -16.51 3.72
N PHE A 203 4.99 -16.64 2.39
CA PHE A 203 4.11 -17.47 1.57
C PHE A 203 4.34 -18.96 1.79
N ASN A 204 5.46 -19.37 2.41
CA ASN A 204 5.71 -20.77 2.74
C ASN A 204 4.91 -21.19 3.99
N THR A 205 4.86 -20.30 4.99
CA THR A 205 4.26 -20.62 6.30
C THR A 205 2.90 -19.95 6.53
N ASN A 206 2.43 -19.12 5.60
CA ASN A 206 1.19 -18.35 5.73
C ASN A 206 1.20 -17.45 6.97
N THR A 207 2.22 -16.59 7.06
CA THR A 207 2.32 -15.60 8.13
C THR A 207 2.61 -14.21 7.59
N VAL A 208 2.15 -13.20 8.33
CA VAL A 208 2.40 -11.79 8.04
C VAL A 208 2.93 -11.08 9.29
N GLN A 209 4.00 -10.29 9.13
CA GLN A 209 4.51 -9.39 10.14
C GLN A 209 4.45 -7.95 9.63
N VAL A 210 4.01 -7.04 10.50
CA VAL A 210 3.87 -5.62 10.18
C VAL A 210 4.95 -4.83 10.90
N PHE A 211 5.58 -3.92 10.18
CA PHE A 211 6.43 -2.87 10.69
C PHE A 211 5.82 -1.53 10.28
N TYR A 212 5.93 -0.55 11.15
CA TYR A 212 5.27 0.73 10.97
C TYR A 212 6.06 1.85 11.65
N SER A 213 6.01 3.03 11.04
CA SER A 213 6.47 4.28 11.62
C SER A 213 5.71 5.46 10.99
N THR A 214 5.99 6.67 11.46
CA THR A 214 5.53 7.90 10.82
C THR A 214 6.69 8.79 10.42
N ASP A 215 6.47 9.58 9.37
CA ASP A 215 7.38 10.62 8.92
C ASP A 215 8.79 10.09 8.65
N ASP A 216 9.81 10.69 9.25
CA ASP A 216 11.23 10.33 9.08
C ASP A 216 11.73 9.27 10.09
N ASN A 217 10.83 8.66 10.87
CA ASN A 217 11.22 7.66 11.86
C ASN A 217 11.46 6.28 11.23
N ASP A 218 12.42 5.55 11.79
CA ASP A 218 12.70 4.15 11.45
C ASP A 218 11.48 3.25 11.70
N LEU A 219 11.30 2.24 10.85
CA LEU A 219 10.24 1.25 10.97
C LEU A 219 10.44 0.36 12.19
N GLU A 220 9.41 0.24 13.02
CA GLU A 220 9.41 -0.65 14.18
C GLU A 220 8.41 -1.80 14.02
N ALA A 221 8.79 -2.99 14.47
CA ALA A 221 7.92 -4.16 14.46
C ALA A 221 6.68 -3.96 15.35
N GLN A 222 5.50 -4.12 14.79
CA GLN A 222 4.21 -3.97 15.49
C GLN A 222 3.73 -5.29 16.11
N GLY A 223 4.69 -6.06 16.63
CA GLY A 223 4.48 -7.40 17.16
C GLY A 223 5.18 -8.50 16.36
N ALA A 224 4.89 -9.75 16.73
CA ALA A 224 5.40 -10.93 16.04
C ALA A 224 4.58 -11.24 14.77
N ALA A 225 5.14 -12.06 13.89
CA ALA A 225 4.41 -12.61 12.75
C ALA A 225 3.13 -13.32 13.20
N GLN A 226 2.03 -13.04 12.50
CA GLN A 226 0.70 -13.59 12.77
C GLN A 226 0.28 -14.55 11.65
N PRO A 227 -0.45 -15.63 11.95
CA PRO A 227 -1.03 -16.49 10.91
C PRO A 227 -1.97 -15.70 10.00
N ASN A 228 -1.76 -15.79 8.69
CA ASN A 228 -2.60 -15.19 7.66
C ASN A 228 -2.51 -16.02 6.38
N ILE A 229 -3.64 -16.50 5.86
CA ILE A 229 -3.64 -17.34 4.66
C ILE A 229 -3.29 -16.48 3.44
N ILE A 230 -2.10 -16.68 2.88
CA ILE A 230 -1.59 -15.93 1.71
C ILE A 230 -1.15 -16.94 0.64
N VAL A 231 -2.10 -17.46 -0.11
CA VAL A 231 -1.90 -18.51 -1.12
C VAL A 231 -2.50 -18.12 -2.46
N GLY A 232 -2.08 -18.82 -3.51
CA GLY A 232 -2.67 -18.68 -4.85
C GLY A 232 -2.02 -17.62 -5.72
N GLN A 233 -0.90 -17.02 -5.27
CA GLN A 233 -0.23 -15.89 -5.92
C GLN A 233 -1.18 -14.68 -6.09
N GLY A 234 -0.74 -13.60 -6.72
CA GLY A 234 -1.57 -12.41 -6.80
C GLY A 234 -0.89 -11.16 -7.30
N GLN A 235 -1.68 -10.09 -7.31
CA GLN A 235 -1.26 -8.77 -7.75
C GLN A 235 -1.35 -7.75 -6.61
N TYR A 236 -0.34 -6.89 -6.50
CA TYR A 236 -0.30 -5.77 -5.59
C TYR A 236 -0.91 -4.54 -6.27
N HIS A 237 -1.90 -3.95 -5.59
CA HIS A 237 -2.60 -2.77 -6.04
C HIS A 237 -2.28 -1.61 -5.09
N PHE A 238 -1.87 -0.48 -5.65
CA PHE A 238 -1.61 0.76 -4.93
C PHE A 238 -2.49 1.86 -5.51
N GLY A 239 -3.45 2.35 -4.73
CA GLY A 239 -4.36 3.39 -5.18
C GLY A 239 -5.69 3.33 -4.45
N LEU A 240 -6.74 3.88 -5.05
CA LEU A 240 -8.03 4.04 -4.40
C LEU A 240 -9.07 3.12 -5.03
N LEU A 241 -9.60 2.18 -4.24
CA LEU A 241 -10.90 1.55 -4.48
C LEU A 241 -11.90 2.09 -3.45
N LYS A 242 -12.81 2.96 -3.89
CA LYS A 242 -13.90 3.50 -3.08
C LYS A 242 -15.19 2.72 -3.30
N LYS A 243 -15.73 2.12 -2.24
CA LYS A 243 -17.03 1.42 -2.24
C LYS A 243 -18.21 2.40 -2.08
N PRO A 244 -19.43 2.03 -2.48
CA PRO A 244 -20.61 2.87 -2.28
C PRO A 244 -21.17 2.73 -0.87
N VAL A 245 -22.10 3.62 -0.53
CA VAL A 245 -22.92 3.53 0.70
C VAL A 245 -24.31 2.95 0.38
N GLY A 246 -24.84 2.10 1.26
CA GLY A 246 -26.26 1.67 1.21
C GLY A 246 -26.65 0.76 0.03
N GLY A 247 -25.68 0.15 -0.66
CA GLY A 247 -25.94 -0.80 -1.75
C GLY A 247 -26.54 -2.13 -1.28
N VAL A 248 -27.42 -2.71 -2.11
CA VAL A 248 -28.04 -4.04 -1.87
C VAL A 248 -27.71 -4.95 -3.06
N GLY A 249 -27.39 -6.21 -2.81
CA GLY A 249 -27.04 -7.18 -3.85
C GLY A 249 -25.63 -6.96 -4.38
N ASP A 250 -25.48 -6.83 -5.70
CA ASP A 250 -24.19 -6.52 -6.34
C ASP A 250 -23.80 -5.07 -6.05
N ILE A 251 -23.01 -4.86 -4.99
CA ILE A 251 -22.55 -3.54 -4.58
C ILE A 251 -21.62 -2.87 -5.60
N THR A 252 -21.08 -3.62 -6.57
CA THR A 252 -20.25 -3.00 -7.63
C THR A 252 -21.10 -2.15 -8.57
N LYS A 253 -22.41 -2.40 -8.62
CA LYS A 253 -23.38 -1.70 -9.48
C LYS A 253 -24.49 -0.99 -8.72
N ASN A 254 -24.64 -1.29 -7.43
CA ASN A 254 -25.69 -0.76 -6.58
C ASN A 254 -25.11 -0.02 -5.37
N GLY A 255 -25.72 1.11 -5.03
CA GLY A 255 -25.35 1.93 -3.89
C GLY A 255 -24.98 3.36 -4.30
N PHE A 256 -24.92 4.24 -3.30
CA PHE A 256 -24.71 5.65 -3.49
C PHE A 256 -23.24 6.00 -3.65
N GLN A 257 -22.95 6.83 -4.66
CA GLN A 257 -21.71 7.60 -4.80
C GLN A 257 -22.10 9.09 -4.95
N PRO A 258 -21.44 10.01 -4.23
CA PRO A 258 -21.63 11.43 -4.50
C PRO A 258 -21.10 11.79 -5.89
N SER A 259 -21.61 12.89 -6.45
CA SER A 259 -21.14 13.47 -7.71
C SER A 259 -20.15 14.61 -7.45
N GLY A 260 -19.30 14.90 -8.45
CA GLY A 260 -18.30 15.96 -8.39
C GLY A 260 -17.15 15.63 -7.44
N ILE A 261 -16.81 14.35 -7.29
CA ILE A 261 -15.71 13.95 -6.40
C ILE A 261 -14.36 14.23 -7.05
N ASP A 262 -13.41 14.61 -6.20
CA ASP A 262 -11.98 14.67 -6.50
C ASP A 262 -11.25 14.32 -5.20
N GLU A 263 -10.79 13.08 -5.11
CA GLU A 263 -10.28 12.49 -3.87
C GLU A 263 -8.96 11.79 -4.17
N ALA A 264 -7.94 12.00 -3.34
CA ALA A 264 -6.61 11.45 -3.58
C ALA A 264 -5.89 11.01 -2.30
N VAL A 265 -4.90 10.13 -2.48
CA VAL A 265 -3.93 9.73 -1.47
C VAL A 265 -2.55 9.80 -2.11
N LEU A 266 -1.56 10.30 -1.38
CA LEU A 266 -0.17 10.28 -1.80
C LEU A 266 0.46 8.94 -1.45
N TYR A 267 1.18 8.38 -2.42
CA TYR A 267 1.94 7.15 -2.29
C TYR A 267 3.42 7.43 -2.51
N SER A 268 4.27 6.81 -1.71
CA SER A 268 5.72 7.01 -1.76
C SER A 268 6.44 5.77 -1.20
N GLY A 269 7.74 5.59 -1.44
CA GLY A 269 8.50 4.44 -0.93
C GLY A 269 7.96 3.06 -1.36
N ILE A 270 7.38 2.91 -2.56
CA ILE A 270 6.83 1.64 -3.03
C ILE A 270 7.96 0.75 -3.60
N PHE A 271 8.32 -0.29 -2.86
CA PHE A 271 9.24 -1.33 -3.35
C PHE A 271 9.00 -2.64 -2.61
N GLN A 272 9.53 -3.74 -3.12
CA GLN A 272 9.46 -5.02 -2.45
C GLN A 272 10.83 -5.68 -2.39
N GLU A 273 11.20 -6.15 -1.21
CA GLU A 273 12.42 -6.88 -0.96
C GLU A 273 12.20 -8.39 -1.10
N ASP A 274 13.21 -9.08 -1.60
CA ASP A 274 13.35 -10.52 -1.48
C ASP A 274 13.95 -10.86 -0.11
N SER A 275 13.08 -11.25 0.82
CA SER A 275 13.41 -11.43 2.24
C SER A 275 13.61 -12.89 2.62
N VAL A 276 13.86 -13.79 1.66
CA VAL A 276 14.07 -15.24 1.92
C VAL A 276 15.25 -15.49 2.88
N GLU A 277 16.27 -14.63 2.86
CA GLU A 277 17.42 -14.71 3.77
C GLU A 277 17.22 -13.90 5.08
N GLY A 278 16.01 -13.40 5.33
CA GLY A 278 15.67 -12.56 6.48
C GLY A 278 16.12 -11.11 6.35
N CYS A 279 16.50 -10.66 5.14
CA CYS A 279 16.84 -9.27 4.87
C CYS A 279 15.58 -8.40 4.87
N ILE A 280 15.56 -7.36 5.71
CA ILE A 280 14.51 -6.35 5.80
C ILE A 280 15.18 -5.00 6.06
N SER A 281 14.86 -3.98 5.27
CA SER A 281 15.30 -2.61 5.54
C SER A 281 14.35 -1.93 6.52
N LEU A 282 14.83 -1.53 7.70
CA LEU A 282 14.02 -0.83 8.70
C LEU A 282 14.29 0.68 8.75
N ALA A 283 15.35 1.12 8.07
CA ALA A 283 15.79 2.50 7.94
C ALA A 283 16.32 2.70 6.50
N PRO A 284 16.26 3.93 5.96
CA PRO A 284 16.68 4.24 4.60
C PRO A 284 18.17 4.05 4.33
#